data_AF-A0A7V5CXB8-F1
#
_entry.id   AF-A0A7V5CXB8-F1
#
_cell.length_a   1.000
_cell.length_b   1.000
_cell.length_c   1.000
_cell.angle_alpha   90.00
_cell.angle_beta   90.00
_cell.angle_gamma   90.00
#
_symmetry.space_group_name_H-M   'P 1'
#
loop_
_entity.id
_entity.type
_entity.pdbx_description
1 polymer ?
#
loop_
_entity_poly.entity_id
_entity_poly.type
_entity_poly.pdbx_seq_one_letter_code
_entity_poly.pdbx_strand_id
1 'polypeptide(L)'
;MLPFQKVTMLRILLVLLAVSAIGGGYFFLEPLKSRYQENRLLSSDRTEAVGQDARLKVEPDTEIVQKMIYLKCNDEEIIRDHPTSSLIGLNQQQIQHVYSGWSIDKFDSGEIVLTLKVDGYCPEHANNMF
;
A
#
# COMPACT_ATOMS: atom_id res chain seq x y z
N MET A 1 -64.36 3.65 -13.51
CA MET A 1 -63.50 2.56 -13.01
C MET A 1 -62.16 2.64 -13.72
N LEU A 2 -61.24 3.45 -13.19
CA LEU A 2 -59.86 3.59 -13.67
C LEU A 2 -58.91 3.24 -12.52
N PRO A 3 -57.78 2.56 -12.79
CA PRO A 3 -56.95 1.91 -11.78
C PRO A 3 -55.99 2.89 -11.11
N PHE A 4 -56.53 3.86 -10.38
CA PHE A 4 -55.75 4.92 -9.71
C PHE A 4 -54.77 4.33 -8.67
N GLN A 5 -55.10 3.19 -8.06
CA GLN A 5 -54.21 2.49 -7.11
C GLN A 5 -52.91 1.96 -7.74
N LYS A 6 -52.92 1.55 -9.01
CA LYS A 6 -51.73 0.94 -9.65
C LYS A 6 -50.66 1.97 -10.02
N VAL A 7 -51.08 3.19 -10.38
CA VAL A 7 -50.16 4.27 -10.76
C VAL A 7 -49.42 4.83 -9.54
N THR A 8 -50.10 4.93 -8.38
CA THR A 8 -49.48 5.36 -7.12
C THR A 8 -48.45 4.35 -6.62
N MET A 9 -48.75 3.05 -6.70
CA MET A 9 -47.79 1.99 -6.34
C MET A 9 -46.58 1.96 -7.28
N LEU A 10 -46.77 2.17 -8.58
CA LEU A 10 -45.67 2.25 -9.55
C LEU A 10 -44.75 3.45 -9.26
N ARG A 11 -45.30 4.61 -8.88
CA ARG A 11 -44.51 5.79 -8.51
C ARG A 11 -43.74 5.58 -7.21
N ILE A 12 -44.34 4.94 -6.20
CA ILE A 12 -43.65 4.62 -4.93
C ILE A 12 -42.49 3.64 -5.19
N LEU A 13 -42.70 2.63 -6.03
CA LEU A 13 -41.65 1.66 -6.38
C LEU A 13 -40.47 2.32 -7.10
N LEU A 14 -40.71 3.28 -8.01
CA LEU A 14 -39.64 4.03 -8.67
C LEU A 14 -38.84 4.91 -7.70
N VAL A 15 -39.50 5.52 -6.70
CA VAL A 15 -38.81 6.33 -5.68
C VAL A 15 -37.96 5.45 -4.76
N LEU A 16 -38.47 4.30 -4.33
CA LEU A 16 -37.70 3.35 -3.51
C LEU A 16 -36.48 2.80 -4.25
N LEU A 17 -36.59 2.53 -5.54
CA LEU A 17 -35.48 2.06 -6.38
C LEU A 17 -34.41 3.15 -6.53
N ALA A 18 -34.81 4.41 -6.69
CA ALA A 18 -33.88 5.54 -6.74
C ALA A 18 -33.15 5.74 -5.39
N VAL A 19 -33.84 5.64 -4.26
CA VAL A 19 -33.21 5.76 -2.92
C VAL A 19 -32.27 4.58 -2.64
N SER A 20 -32.62 3.36 -3.06
CA SER A 20 -31.75 2.19 -2.93
C SER A 20 -30.50 2.29 -3.81
N ALA A 21 -30.59 2.90 -4.99
CA ALA A 21 -29.43 3.15 -5.86
C ALA A 21 -28.47 4.19 -5.25
N ILE A 22 -29.02 5.22 -4.58
CA ILE A 22 -28.22 6.25 -3.90
C ILE A 22 -27.57 5.67 -2.63
N GLY A 23 -28.33 4.94 -1.81
CA GLY A 23 -27.83 4.32 -0.57
C GLY A 23 -26.84 3.17 -0.80
N GLY A 24 -27.09 2.33 -1.81
CA GLY A 24 -26.17 1.27 -2.21
C GLY A 24 -24.88 1.79 -2.85
N GLY A 25 -24.94 2.95 -3.52
CA GLY A 25 -23.77 3.60 -4.11
C GLY A 25 -22.74 4.04 -3.05
N TYR A 26 -23.18 4.56 -1.90
CA TYR A 26 -22.25 4.96 -0.83
C TYR A 26 -21.54 3.76 -0.18
N PHE A 27 -22.24 2.63 -0.01
CA PHE A 27 -21.64 1.41 0.54
C PHE A 27 -20.70 0.69 -0.45
N PHE A 28 -20.93 0.84 -1.76
CA PHE A 28 -20.08 0.26 -2.82
C PHE A 28 -18.93 1.15 -3.29
N LEU A 29 -18.88 2.43 -2.87
CA LEU A 29 -17.80 3.36 -3.22
C LEU A 29 -16.61 3.33 -2.25
N GLU A 30 -16.79 2.88 -1.01
CA GLU A 30 -15.69 2.70 -0.06
C GLU A 30 -14.63 1.66 -0.49
N PRO A 31 -14.95 0.54 -1.18
CA PRO A 31 -13.90 -0.35 -1.71
C PRO A 31 -13.12 0.23 -2.91
N LEU A 32 -13.59 1.30 -3.57
CA LEU A 32 -12.89 1.87 -4.73
C LEU A 32 -11.69 2.75 -4.35
N LYS A 33 -11.70 3.38 -3.16
CA LYS A 33 -10.54 4.16 -2.68
C LYS A 33 -9.34 3.25 -2.38
N SER A 34 -9.59 2.06 -1.82
CA SER A 34 -8.56 1.03 -1.59
C SER A 34 -7.93 0.55 -2.90
N ARG A 35 -8.75 0.31 -3.93
CA ARG A 35 -8.27 -0.15 -5.25
C ARG A 35 -7.41 0.88 -5.99
N TYR A 36 -7.58 2.17 -5.71
CA TYR A 36 -6.78 3.24 -6.33
C TYR A 36 -5.37 3.33 -5.73
N GLN A 37 -5.19 3.01 -4.45
CA GLN A 37 -3.88 2.96 -3.81
C GLN A 37 -3.12 1.68 -4.17
N GLU A 38 -3.81 0.56 -4.29
CA GLU A 38 -3.24 -0.72 -4.77
C GLU A 38 -2.82 -0.64 -6.25
N ASN A 39 -3.61 -0.01 -7.13
CA ASN A 39 -3.25 0.16 -8.54
C ASN A 39 -2.09 1.15 -8.76
N ARG A 40 -1.83 2.10 -7.85
CA ARG A 40 -0.68 2.99 -7.97
C ARG A 40 0.63 2.28 -7.59
N LEU A 41 0.57 1.29 -6.70
CA LEU A 41 1.69 0.39 -6.41
C LEU A 41 1.91 -0.62 -7.55
N LEU A 42 0.85 -1.12 -8.20
CA LEU A 42 0.96 -2.01 -9.37
C LEU A 42 1.42 -1.30 -10.66
N SER A 43 1.15 0.00 -10.82
CA SER A 43 1.48 0.72 -12.07
C SER A 43 2.85 1.38 -12.06
N SER A 44 3.54 1.38 -10.90
CA SER A 44 4.98 1.64 -10.83
C SER A 44 5.79 0.35 -10.95
N ASP A 45 5.17 -0.74 -11.40
CA ASP A 45 5.87 -1.93 -11.86
C ASP A 45 6.16 -1.77 -13.36
N ARG A 46 7.05 -0.83 -13.68
CA ARG A 46 8.01 -1.15 -14.73
C ARG A 46 8.89 -2.20 -14.07
N THR A 47 8.53 -3.46 -14.26
CA THR A 47 9.28 -4.64 -13.86
C THR A 47 10.63 -4.59 -14.55
N GLU A 48 11.54 -3.78 -14.04
CA GLU A 48 12.92 -4.19 -13.91
C GLU A 48 12.82 -5.35 -12.94
N ALA A 49 12.73 -6.55 -13.51
CA ALA A 49 12.84 -7.78 -12.75
C ALA A 49 13.95 -7.54 -11.74
N VAL A 50 13.68 -7.81 -10.45
CA VAL A 50 14.72 -7.99 -9.43
C VAL A 50 15.55 -9.18 -9.91
N GLY A 51 16.37 -8.93 -10.91
CA GLY A 51 17.41 -9.80 -11.34
C GLY A 51 18.29 -9.86 -10.13
N GLN A 52 18.31 -11.02 -9.49
CA GLN A 52 19.33 -11.37 -8.52
C GLN A 52 20.66 -11.37 -9.27
N ASP A 53 21.15 -10.19 -9.64
CA ASP A 53 22.44 -10.04 -10.27
C ASP A 53 23.41 -10.25 -9.13
N ALA A 54 23.90 -11.49 -9.00
CA ALA A 54 24.80 -11.92 -7.93
C ALA A 54 26.09 -11.09 -7.86
N ARG A 55 26.30 -10.19 -8.84
CA ARG A 55 27.39 -9.22 -8.91
C ARG A 55 27.09 -7.92 -8.16
N LEU A 56 25.83 -7.53 -8.03
CA LEU A 56 25.43 -6.32 -7.31
C LEU A 56 25.70 -6.48 -5.81
N LYS A 57 26.35 -5.48 -5.25
CA LYS A 57 26.72 -5.40 -3.84
C LYS A 57 26.40 -4.00 -3.34
N VAL A 58 26.18 -3.88 -2.04
CA VAL A 58 26.02 -2.57 -1.39
C VAL A 58 27.34 -1.80 -1.50
N GLU A 59 27.28 -0.59 -2.01
CA GLU A 59 28.40 0.35 -2.11
C GLU A 59 28.30 1.39 -0.98
N PRO A 60 29.39 2.09 -0.61
CA PRO A 60 29.36 3.08 0.48
C PRO A 60 28.38 4.24 0.24
N ASP A 61 28.13 4.56 -1.03
CA ASP A 61 27.25 5.64 -1.48
C ASP A 61 25.83 5.17 -1.80
N THR A 62 25.55 3.87 -1.72
CA THR A 62 24.19 3.34 -1.85
C THR A 62 23.26 4.00 -0.82
N GLU A 63 22.06 4.39 -1.22
CA GLU A 63 21.03 4.86 -0.29
C GLU A 63 20.19 3.66 0.19
N ILE A 64 20.06 3.47 1.51
CA ILE A 64 19.14 2.50 2.09
C ILE A 64 17.85 3.22 2.47
N VAL A 65 16.76 2.83 1.83
CA VAL A 65 15.41 3.34 2.08
C VAL A 65 14.62 2.28 2.83
N GLN A 66 14.31 2.54 4.09
CA GLN A 66 13.49 1.67 4.95
C GLN A 66 12.07 2.24 5.04
N LYS A 67 11.09 1.47 4.57
CA LYS A 67 9.68 1.81 4.58
C LYS A 67 8.94 0.92 5.58
N MET A 68 8.39 1.53 6.63
CA MET A 68 7.53 0.85 7.59
C MET A 68 6.08 1.19 7.31
N ILE A 69 5.22 0.18 7.17
CA ILE A 69 3.79 0.34 6.89
C ILE A 69 2.99 -0.17 8.09
N TYR A 70 2.25 0.72 8.75
CA TYR A 70 1.46 0.42 9.94
C TYR A 70 0.04 0.01 9.55
N LEU A 71 -0.32 -1.26 9.72
CA LEU A 71 -1.55 -1.82 9.16
C LEU A 71 -2.85 -1.30 9.81
N LYS A 72 -2.79 -0.77 11.05
CA LYS A 72 -4.01 -0.31 11.75
C LYS A 72 -4.42 1.13 11.44
N CYS A 73 -3.48 1.97 11.00
CA CYS A 73 -3.75 3.35 10.56
C CYS A 73 -3.43 3.59 9.08
N ASN A 74 -2.76 2.64 8.41
CA ASN A 74 -2.30 2.74 7.03
C ASN A 74 -1.32 3.90 6.78
N ASP A 75 -0.65 4.37 7.83
CA ASP A 75 0.45 5.33 7.71
C ASP A 75 1.75 4.63 7.33
N GLU A 76 2.64 5.41 6.72
CA GLU A 76 3.98 4.99 6.37
C GLU A 76 5.02 5.87 7.03
N GLU A 77 6.12 5.25 7.44
CA GLU A 77 7.31 5.91 7.94
C GLU A 77 8.48 5.51 7.05
N ILE A 78 9.18 6.51 6.52
CA ILE A 78 10.28 6.31 5.56
C ILE A 78 11.55 6.87 6.18
N ILE A 79 12.53 6.00 6.35
CA ILE A 79 13.86 6.34 6.84
C ILE A 79 14.83 6.17 5.68
N ARG A 80 15.64 7.20 5.43
CA ARG A 80 16.68 7.20 4.41
C ARG A 80 18.01 7.37 5.10
N ASP A 81 18.92 6.43 4.89
CA ASP A 81 20.25 6.48 5.48
C ASP A 81 21.28 5.80 4.58
N HIS A 82 22.55 6.03 4.85
CA HIS A 82 23.66 5.34 4.20
C HIS A 82 23.95 4.00 4.88
N PRO A 83 24.50 3.01 4.15
CA PRO A 83 24.89 1.74 4.72
C PRO A 83 25.96 1.92 5.79
N THR A 84 25.76 1.25 6.92
CA THR A 84 26.83 1.06 7.89
C THR A 84 27.95 0.22 7.28
N SER A 85 29.17 0.34 7.83
CA SER A 85 30.34 -0.40 7.31
C SER A 85 30.17 -1.92 7.29
N SER A 86 29.26 -2.47 8.09
CA SER A 86 28.91 -3.89 8.10
C SER A 86 28.03 -4.34 6.93
N LEU A 87 27.34 -3.41 6.28
CA LEU A 87 26.45 -3.70 5.15
C LEU A 87 27.15 -3.58 3.80
N ILE A 88 28.22 -2.79 3.72
CA ILE A 88 29.00 -2.57 2.50
C ILE A 88 29.59 -3.90 2.00
N GLY A 89 29.46 -4.16 0.71
CA GLY A 89 29.94 -5.36 0.04
C GLY A 89 29.00 -6.57 0.16
N LEU A 90 27.89 -6.46 0.91
CA LEU A 90 26.88 -7.50 0.98
C LEU A 90 26.06 -7.56 -0.31
N ASN A 91 25.68 -8.77 -0.71
CA ASN A 91 24.74 -8.97 -1.80
C ASN A 91 23.29 -9.01 -1.28
N GLN A 92 22.33 -9.07 -2.21
CA GLN A 92 20.90 -9.10 -1.87
C GLN A 92 20.53 -10.23 -0.89
N GLN A 93 21.08 -11.44 -1.05
CA GLN A 93 20.76 -12.58 -0.18
C GLN A 93 21.28 -12.36 1.25
N GLN A 94 22.47 -11.78 1.39
CA GLN A 94 23.06 -11.45 2.68
C GLN A 94 22.29 -10.31 3.35
N ILE A 95 21.89 -9.27 2.60
CA ILE A 95 21.03 -8.21 3.10
C ILE A 95 19.68 -8.78 3.56
N GLN A 96 19.07 -9.68 2.79
CA GLN A 96 17.84 -10.35 3.18
C GLN A 96 17.99 -11.15 4.48
N HIS A 97 19.18 -11.72 4.73
CA HIS A 97 19.46 -12.43 5.97
C HIS A 97 19.60 -11.47 7.16
N VAL A 98 20.28 -10.33 6.98
CA VAL A 98 20.40 -9.29 8.01
C VAL A 98 19.03 -8.69 8.34
N TYR A 99 18.18 -8.49 7.33
CA TYR A 99 16.84 -7.93 7.45
C TYR A 99 15.77 -9.01 7.27
N SER A 100 15.81 -10.08 8.06
CA SER A 100 14.96 -11.27 7.89
C SER A 100 13.45 -11.05 7.98
N GLY A 101 13.00 -9.92 8.54
CA GLY A 101 11.59 -9.53 8.60
C GLY A 101 11.16 -8.52 7.53
N TRP A 102 12.09 -8.02 6.73
CA TRP A 102 11.84 -7.02 5.70
C TRP A 102 11.75 -7.67 4.33
N SER A 103 10.96 -7.09 3.44
CA SER A 103 10.94 -7.41 2.02
C SER A 103 11.84 -6.46 1.27
N ILE A 104 12.71 -6.97 0.41
CA ILE A 104 13.52 -6.16 -0.49
C ILE A 104 12.67 -5.86 -1.74
N ASP A 105 12.22 -4.63 -1.89
CA ASP A 105 11.43 -4.18 -3.05
C ASP A 105 12.32 -3.77 -4.21
N LYS A 106 13.52 -3.24 -3.92
CA LYS A 106 14.54 -2.84 -4.91
C LYS A 106 15.93 -3.09 -4.38
N PHE A 107 16.83 -3.57 -5.24
CA PHE A 107 18.24 -3.77 -4.92
C PHE A 107 19.12 -3.33 -6.09
N ASP A 108 19.68 -2.14 -5.97
CA ASP A 108 20.59 -1.54 -6.96
C ASP A 108 21.82 -0.95 -6.24
N SER A 109 22.88 -0.68 -7.01
CA SER A 109 24.08 0.07 -6.63
C SER A 109 23.76 1.44 -6.01
N GLY A 110 22.81 2.17 -6.56
CA GLY A 110 22.44 3.50 -6.06
C GLY A 110 21.43 3.50 -4.92
N GLU A 111 20.51 2.53 -4.89
CA GLU A 111 19.40 2.52 -3.93
C GLU A 111 18.94 1.10 -3.61
N ILE A 112 18.73 0.83 -2.32
CA ILE A 112 18.12 -0.38 -1.80
C ILE A 112 16.85 0.00 -1.04
N VAL A 113 15.71 -0.57 -1.44
CA VAL A 113 14.42 -0.30 -0.81
C VAL A 113 13.97 -1.53 -0.04
N LEU A 114 13.76 -1.35 1.26
CA LEU A 114 13.33 -2.36 2.22
C LEU A 114 11.96 -1.98 2.77
N THR A 115 10.99 -2.89 2.76
CA THR A 115 9.66 -2.68 3.34
C THR A 115 9.38 -3.63 4.50
N LEU A 116 8.89 -3.09 5.62
CA LEU A 116 8.38 -3.83 6.76
C LEU A 116 6.90 -3.51 6.98
N LYS A 117 6.07 -4.54 7.12
CA LYS A 117 4.67 -4.38 7.53
C LYS A 117 4.55 -4.64 9.02
N VAL A 118 4.00 -3.67 9.75
CA VAL A 118 3.81 -3.74 11.20
C VAL A 118 2.32 -3.82 11.49
N ASP A 119 1.89 -4.90 12.16
CA ASP A 119 0.50 -5.03 12.64
C ASP A 119 0.26 -4.16 13.88
N GLY A 120 0.23 -2.85 13.67
CA GLY A 120 0.17 -1.86 14.74
C GLY A 120 -0.27 -0.48 14.24
N TYR A 121 -0.36 0.45 15.19
CA TYR A 121 -0.49 1.88 14.93
C TYR A 121 0.91 2.49 14.79
N CYS A 122 1.02 3.58 14.02
CA CYS A 122 2.22 4.40 13.97
C CYS A 122 2.43 5.11 15.34
N PRO A 123 3.65 5.60 15.64
CA PRO A 123 3.94 6.27 16.91
C PRO A 123 2.98 7.43 17.23
N GLU A 124 2.59 8.21 16.23
CA GLU A 124 1.65 9.33 16.39
C GLU A 124 0.27 8.83 16.84
N HIS A 125 -0.28 7.84 16.13
CA HIS A 125 -1.59 7.26 16.47
C HIS A 125 -1.57 6.42 17.75
N ALA A 126 -0.45 5.76 18.08
CA ALA A 126 -0.30 5.04 19.34
C ALA A 126 -0.28 5.98 20.55
N ASN A 127 0.20 7.21 20.37
CA ASN A 127 0.29 8.24 21.41
C ASN A 127 -0.90 9.22 21.39
N ASN A 128 -1.94 8.97 20.60
CA ASN A 128 -3.10 9.87 20.42
C ASN A 128 -2.70 11.29 19.97
N MET A 129 -1.62 11.42 19.20
CA MET A 129 -1.25 12.66 18.53
C MET A 129 -1.97 12.68 17.17
N PHE A 130 -3.01 13.52 17.05
CA PHE A 130 -3.86 13.68 15.86
C PHE A 130 -3.78 15.10 15.32
#